data_AF-A0A7K3LYH8-F1
#
_entry.id   AF-A0A7K3LYH8-F1
#
_cell.length_a   1.000
_cell.length_b   1.000
_cell.length_c   1.000
_cell.angle_alpha   90.00
_cell.angle_beta   90.00
_cell.angle_gamma   90.00
#
_symmetry.space_group_name_H-M   'P 1'
#
loop_
_entity.id
_entity.type
_entity.pdbx_description
1 polymer ?
#
loop_
_entity_poly.entity_id
_entity_poly.type
_entity_poly.pdbx_seq_one_letter_code
_entity_poly.pdbx_strand_id
1 'polypeptide(L)'
;MDPVIEYVFGTGDGDPTAWHSPADADPDADGIAEAVRLDFDGDGRIDDLMWDTDGDGIADVAALDTDDDGEPDAFYRDRGTGIWG
;
A
#
# COMPACT_ATOMS: atom_id res chain seq x y z
N MET A 1 -12.68 10.90 -11.58
CA MET A 1 -12.71 9.49 -11.19
C MET A 1 -11.54 9.37 -10.25
N ASP A 2 -11.79 9.02 -9.00
CA ASP A 2 -10.70 8.83 -8.05
C ASP A 2 -9.89 7.61 -8.54
N PRO A 3 -8.55 7.69 -8.57
CA PRO A 3 -7.72 6.58 -9.01
C PRO A 3 -7.99 5.37 -8.13
N VAL A 4 -7.99 4.18 -8.73
CA VAL A 4 -8.16 2.91 -8.02
C VAL A 4 -6.79 2.25 -8.00
N ILE A 5 -6.33 1.91 -6.81
CA ILE A 5 -5.06 1.23 -6.60
C ILE A 5 -5.34 -0.26 -6.41
N GLU A 6 -4.67 -1.08 -7.21
CA GLU A 6 -4.57 -2.52 -7.01
C GLU A 6 -3.42 -2.83 -6.05
N TYR A 7 -3.64 -3.76 -5.12
CA TYR A 7 -2.57 -4.28 -4.27
C TYR A 7 -2.71 -5.79 -4.12
N VAL A 8 -1.58 -6.48 -4.20
CA VAL A 8 -1.53 -7.93 -4.39
C VAL A 8 -0.83 -8.58 -3.20
N PHE A 9 -1.47 -9.58 -2.60
CA PHE A 9 -0.90 -10.33 -1.48
C PHE A 9 -0.91 -11.82 -1.76
N GLY A 10 0.24 -12.46 -1.58
CA GLY A 10 0.41 -13.90 -1.65
C GLY A 10 1.26 -14.44 -0.51
N THR A 11 1.14 -15.74 -0.25
CA THR A 11 1.99 -16.45 0.72
C THR A 11 3.34 -16.86 0.12
N GLY A 12 3.58 -16.56 -1.15
CA GLY A 12 4.69 -17.09 -1.95
C GLY A 12 4.46 -18.52 -2.49
N ASP A 13 3.31 -19.12 -2.19
CA ASP A 13 2.86 -20.41 -2.75
C ASP A 13 1.46 -20.26 -3.35
N GLY A 14 1.29 -20.62 -4.62
CA GLY A 14 0.05 -20.46 -5.38
C GLY A 14 -0.19 -19.06 -5.95
N ASP A 15 -1.42 -18.84 -6.43
CA ASP A 15 -1.82 -17.56 -7.03
C ASP A 15 -2.08 -16.52 -5.93
N PRO A 16 -1.54 -15.29 -6.04
CA PRO A 16 -1.83 -14.25 -5.08
C PRO A 16 -3.26 -13.73 -5.24
N THR A 17 -3.75 -13.04 -4.22
CA THR A 17 -5.05 -12.35 -4.27
C THR A 17 -4.85 -10.87 -4.51
N ALA A 18 -5.54 -10.34 -5.52
CA ALA A 18 -5.57 -8.92 -5.84
C ALA A 18 -6.79 -8.24 -5.21
N TRP A 19 -6.55 -7.07 -4.62
CA TRP A 19 -7.53 -6.21 -4.00
C TRP A 19 -7.48 -4.83 -4.66
N HIS A 20 -8.61 -4.11 -4.61
CA HIS A 20 -8.73 -2.80 -5.24
C HIS A 20 -9.45 -1.83 -4.30
N SER A 21 -8.87 -0.65 -4.11
CA SER A 21 -9.49 0.43 -3.33
C SER A 21 -9.29 1.77 -4.05
N PRO A 22 -10.24 2.73 -3.92
CA PRO A 22 -9.95 4.11 -4.29
C PRO A 22 -8.75 4.63 -3.50
N ALA A 23 -7.84 5.34 -4.16
CA ALA A 23 -6.78 6.05 -3.47
C ALA A 23 -7.37 7.11 -2.55
N ASP A 24 -6.83 7.22 -1.34
CA ASP A 24 -7.27 8.17 -0.33
C ASP A 24 -6.12 8.94 0.32
N ALA A 25 -4.87 8.64 -0.05
CA ALA A 25 -3.66 9.25 0.46
C ALA A 25 -2.75 9.76 -0.66
N ASP A 26 -2.07 10.86 -0.36
CA ASP A 26 -1.11 11.58 -1.21
C ASP A 26 0.20 11.72 -0.40
N PRO A 27 1.09 10.71 -0.45
CA PRO A 27 2.29 10.68 0.40
C PRO A 27 3.38 11.67 -0.02
N ASP A 28 3.47 12.02 -1.31
CA ASP A 28 4.48 12.95 -1.83
C ASP A 28 3.97 14.40 -1.97
N ALA A 29 2.69 14.63 -1.64
CA ALA A 29 2.01 15.92 -1.58
C ALA A 29 1.99 16.65 -2.93
N ASP A 30 1.85 15.90 -4.03
CA ASP A 30 1.79 16.45 -5.38
C ASP A 30 0.37 16.88 -5.81
N GLY A 31 -0.64 16.51 -5.01
CA GLY A 31 -2.05 16.85 -5.21
C GLY A 31 -2.87 15.77 -5.93
N ILE A 32 -2.25 14.64 -6.26
CA ILE A 32 -2.91 13.42 -6.73
C ILE A 32 -2.85 12.40 -5.57
N ALA A 33 -3.79 11.45 -5.53
CA ALA A 33 -3.76 10.39 -4.54
C ALA A 33 -3.31 9.10 -5.23
N GLU A 34 -2.20 8.54 -4.78
CA GLU A 34 -1.58 7.32 -5.32
C GLU A 34 -1.42 6.23 -4.25
N ALA A 35 -1.99 6.45 -3.06
CA ALA A 35 -1.93 5.49 -1.98
C ALA A 35 -3.28 5.21 -1.34
N VAL A 36 -3.37 4.04 -0.73
CA VAL A 36 -4.52 3.57 0.06
C VAL A 36 -4.04 3.35 1.49
N ARG A 37 -4.77 3.91 2.45
CA ARG A 37 -4.55 3.61 3.88
C ARG A 37 -5.27 2.34 4.33
N LEU A 38 -4.61 1.51 5.14
CA LEU A 38 -5.12 0.24 5.69
C LEU A 38 -4.62 0.00 7.13
N ASP A 39 -5.18 -1.03 7.79
CA ASP A 39 -4.74 -1.60 9.07
C ASP A 39 -4.03 -2.92 8.77
N PHE A 40 -2.76 -2.86 8.39
CA PHE A 40 -1.99 -4.03 7.97
C PHE A 40 -1.21 -4.67 9.11
N ASP A 41 -0.76 -3.86 10.07
CA ASP A 41 -0.05 -4.33 11.28
C ASP A 41 -1.00 -4.85 12.38
N GLY A 42 -2.29 -4.53 12.31
CA GLY A 42 -3.36 -5.08 13.15
C GLY A 42 -3.53 -4.36 14.49
N ASP A 43 -3.07 -3.12 14.62
CA ASP A 43 -3.18 -2.32 15.83
C ASP A 43 -4.59 -1.70 16.03
N GLY A 44 -5.39 -1.65 14.96
CA GLY A 44 -6.75 -1.09 14.94
C GLY A 44 -6.86 0.31 14.31
N ARG A 45 -5.80 0.82 13.66
CA ARG A 45 -5.74 2.10 12.97
C ARG A 45 -5.57 1.94 11.47
N ILE A 46 -5.83 3.02 10.75
CA ILE A 46 -5.78 3.06 9.28
C ILE A 46 -4.69 4.07 8.89
N ASP A 47 -3.46 3.68 9.14
CA ASP A 47 -2.23 4.48 9.00
C ASP A 47 -1.14 3.79 8.18
N ASP A 48 -1.23 2.48 7.95
CA ASP A 48 -0.38 1.79 6.97
C ASP A 48 -0.76 2.19 5.54
N LEU A 49 0.22 2.20 4.63
CA LEU A 49 0.08 2.68 3.26
C LEU A 49 0.42 1.60 2.24
N MET A 50 -0.49 1.40 1.28
CA MET A 50 -0.19 0.76 -0.01
C MET A 50 -0.02 1.86 -1.06
N TRP A 51 1.20 2.09 -1.52
CA TRP A 51 1.57 3.21 -2.39
C TRP A 51 2.02 2.72 -3.77
N ASP A 52 1.40 3.26 -4.81
CA ASP A 52 1.84 3.17 -6.21
C ASP A 52 2.84 4.30 -6.49
N THR A 53 4.13 4.01 -6.47
CA THR A 53 5.19 5.02 -6.66
C THR A 53 5.56 5.28 -8.11
N ASP A 54 5.08 4.47 -9.06
CA ASP A 54 5.38 4.61 -10.49
C ASP A 54 4.18 4.97 -11.38
N GLY A 55 2.98 5.00 -10.79
CA GLY A 55 1.74 5.50 -11.38
C GLY A 55 1.09 4.52 -12.35
N ASP A 56 1.37 3.22 -12.24
CA ASP A 56 0.80 2.20 -13.12
C ASP A 56 -0.55 1.64 -12.64
N GLY A 57 -0.98 2.05 -11.44
CA GLY A 57 -2.21 1.64 -10.78
C GLY A 57 -2.04 0.46 -9.82
N ILE A 58 -0.83 -0.06 -9.64
CA ILE A 58 -0.51 -1.18 -8.75
C ILE A 58 0.45 -0.69 -7.67
N ALA A 59 0.10 -0.92 -6.40
CA ALA A 59 0.99 -0.57 -5.30
C ALA A 59 2.30 -1.38 -5.38
N ASP A 60 3.44 -0.70 -5.29
CA ASP A 60 4.78 -1.28 -5.29
C ASP A 60 5.53 -1.06 -3.96
N VAL A 61 4.97 -0.23 -3.07
CA VAL A 61 5.46 0.02 -1.72
C VAL A 61 4.36 -0.23 -0.68
N ALA A 62 4.69 -0.99 0.36
CA ALA A 62 3.93 -1.05 1.61
C ALA A 62 4.73 -0.32 2.69
N ALA A 63 4.14 0.69 3.33
CA ALA A 63 4.75 1.43 4.44
C ALA A 63 3.92 1.20 5.71
N LEU A 64 4.56 0.80 6.81
CA LEU A 64 3.86 0.49 8.07
C LEU A 64 4.29 1.47 9.17
N ASP A 65 3.33 2.01 9.91
CA ASP A 65 3.52 2.84 11.11
C ASP A 65 3.25 1.98 12.34
N THR A 66 4.28 1.31 12.86
CA THR A 66 4.12 0.28 13.90
C THR A 66 4.18 0.82 15.32
N ASP A 67 4.48 2.11 15.48
CA ASP A 67 4.54 2.77 16.79
C ASP A 67 3.55 3.95 16.95
N ASP A 68 2.65 4.13 15.98
CA ASP A 68 1.56 5.11 15.92
C ASP A 68 2.02 6.59 15.97
N ASP A 69 3.24 6.90 15.51
CA ASP A 69 3.78 8.26 15.59
C ASP A 69 3.45 9.14 14.37
N GLY A 70 2.85 8.54 13.33
CA GLY A 70 2.45 9.18 12.09
C GLY A 70 3.52 9.14 10.99
N GLU A 71 4.67 8.51 11.24
CA GLU A 71 5.73 8.24 10.26
C GLU A 71 5.91 6.73 10.07
N PRO A 72 6.04 6.22 8.84
CA PRO A 72 6.27 4.79 8.64
C PRO A 72 7.63 4.32 9.18
N ASP A 73 7.61 3.29 10.01
CA ASP A 73 8.78 2.59 10.55
C ASP A 73 9.42 1.62 9.55
N ALA A 74 8.58 0.98 8.73
CA ALA A 74 8.98 -0.12 7.87
C ALA A 74 8.47 0.08 6.45
N PHE A 75 9.32 -0.28 5.47
CA PHE A 75 8.98 -0.23 4.06
C PHE A 75 9.29 -1.58 3.43
N TYR A 76 8.32 -2.11 2.68
CA TYR A 76 8.47 -3.32 1.89
C TYR A 76 8.18 -2.99 0.43
N ARG A 77 8.88 -3.65 -0.49
CA ARG A 77 8.64 -3.49 -1.93
C ARG A 77 8.17 -4.78 -2.57
N ASP A 78 7.19 -4.68 -3.44
CA ASP A 78 6.85 -5.74 -4.39
C ASP A 78 7.44 -5.42 -5.76
N ARG A 79 7.66 -6.46 -6.56
CA ARG A 79 8.08 -6.35 -7.97
C ARG A 79 6.99 -6.86 -8.90
N GLY A 80 5.72 -6.74 -8.51
CA GLY A 80 4.55 -7.22 -9.24
C GLY A 80 4.27 -8.72 -9.04
N THR A 81 4.73 -9.30 -7.94
CA THR A 81 4.56 -10.73 -7.61
C THR A 81 3.61 -10.97 -6.45
N GLY A 82 3.21 -9.92 -5.73
CA GLY A 82 2.52 -10.01 -4.46
C GLY A 82 3.40 -10.53 -3.32
N ILE A 83 4.72 -10.47 -3.48
CA ILE A 83 5.71 -10.86 -2.47
C ILE A 83 6.47 -9.60 -2.05
N TRP A 84 6.26 -9.22 -0.80
CA TRP A 84 6.77 -7.99 -0.20
C TRP A 84 8.05 -8.29 0.58
N GLY A 85 9.14 -7.54 0.33
CA GLY A 85 10.42 -7.72 1.03
C GLY A 85 11.38 -6.55 0.89
#